data_AF-A0A929D9W2-F1
#
_entry.id   AF-A0A929D9W2-F1
#
_cell.length_a   1.000
_cell.length_b   1.000
_cell.length_c   1.000
_cell.angle_alpha   90.00
_cell.angle_beta   90.00
_cell.angle_gamma   90.00
#
_symmetry.space_group_name_H-M   'P 1'
#
loop_
_entity.id
_entity.type
_entity.pdbx_description
1 polymer ?
#
loop_
_entity_poly.entity_id
_entity_poly.type
_entity_poly.pdbx_seq_one_letter_code
_entity_poly.pdbx_strand_id
1 'polypeptide(L)' 'MVASRAVERRIVANIAMLGALAALSDVVSYEATREAVLDGVPKGTEESNVQAFQRGYQYAKRMVGEGAEART' A
#
# COMPACT_ATOMS: atom_id res chain seq x y z
N MET A 1 11.36 25.42 6.55
CA MET A 1 11.52 24.03 6.04
C MET A 1 10.62 23.07 6.84
N VAL A 2 9.29 23.19 6.75
CA VAL A 2 8.33 22.32 7.50
C VAL A 2 7.58 21.35 6.56
N ALA A 3 7.72 21.52 5.23
CA ALA A 3 6.96 20.76 4.24
C ALA A 3 7.47 19.32 4.00
N SER A 4 8.78 19.06 4.07
CA SER A 4 9.37 17.82 3.52
C SER A 4 8.93 16.55 4.26
N ARG A 5 9.00 16.54 5.61
CA ARG A 5 8.67 15.34 6.42
C ARG A 5 7.18 15.02 6.46
N ALA A 6 6.33 16.04 6.51
CA ALA A 6 4.89 15.85 6.55
C ALA A 6 4.36 15.30 5.22
N VAL A 7 4.91 15.78 4.10
CA VAL A 7 4.58 15.28 2.75
C VAL A 7 5.04 13.83 2.60
N GLU A 8 6.28 13.50 2.98
CA GLU A 8 6.82 12.13 2.91
C GLU A 8 5.93 11.13 3.67
N ARG A 9 5.54 11.45 4.91
CA ARG A 9 4.65 10.59 5.71
C ARG A 9 3.27 10.37 5.06
N ARG A 10 2.71 11.41 4.42
CA ARG A 10 1.42 11.30 3.72
C ARG A 10 1.52 10.40 2.50
N ILE A 11 2.61 10.52 1.73
CA ILE A 11 2.85 9.65 0.56
C ILE A 11 2.91 8.19 1.03
N VAL A 12 3.74 7.89 2.03
CA VAL A 12 3.89 6.54 2.60
C VAL A 12 2.55 5.98 3.11
N ALA A 13 1.73 6.79 3.80
CA ALA A 13 0.40 6.38 4.24
C ALA A 13 -0.56 6.08 3.08
N ASN A 14 -0.55 6.92 2.04
CA ASN A 14 -1.37 6.72 0.85
C ASN A 14 -0.96 5.46 0.09
N ILE A 15 0.34 5.18 -0.01
CA ILE A 15 0.84 3.96 -0.65
C ILE A 15 0.42 2.71 0.14
N ALA A 16 0.40 2.75 1.47
CA ALA A 16 -0.16 1.66 2.27
C ALA A 16 -1.66 1.44 1.98
N MET A 17 -2.45 2.50 1.84
CA MET A 17 -3.86 2.37 1.47
C MET A 17 -4.04 1.76 0.07
N LEU A 18 -3.22 2.14 -0.91
CA LEU A 18 -3.26 1.54 -2.25
C LEU A 18 -2.92 0.05 -2.21
N GLY A 19 -1.95 -0.35 -1.37
CA GLY A 19 -1.67 -1.76 -1.12
C GLY A 19 -2.88 -2.51 -0.58
N ALA A 20 -3.55 -1.94 0.42
CA ALA A 20 -4.78 -2.52 0.97
C ALA A 20 -5.88 -2.63 -0.10
N LEU A 21 -6.10 -1.58 -0.89
CA LEU A 21 -7.10 -1.56 -1.96
C LEU A 21 -6.81 -2.61 -3.04
N ALA A 22 -5.54 -2.79 -3.42
CA ALA A 22 -5.15 -3.82 -4.39
C ALA A 22 -5.50 -5.23 -3.89
N ALA A 23 -5.32 -5.51 -2.60
CA ALA A 23 -5.70 -6.80 -2.01
C ALA A 23 -7.22 -7.03 -1.97
N LEU A 24 -8.02 -5.96 -1.90
CA LEU A 24 -9.47 -6.02 -1.76
C LEU A 24 -10.22 -6.00 -3.09
N SER A 25 -9.64 -5.38 -4.13
CA SER A 25 -10.40 -5.00 -5.32
C SER A 25 -10.43 -6.08 -6.42
N ASP A 26 -9.49 -7.01 -6.48
CA ASP A 26 -9.35 -8.04 -7.54
C ASP A 26 -9.42 -7.50 -8.99
N VAL A 27 -9.41 -6.16 -9.17
CA VAL A 27 -9.49 -5.46 -10.46
C VAL A 27 -8.13 -5.40 -11.14
N VAL A 28 -7.06 -5.37 -10.35
CA VAL A 28 -5.67 -5.21 -10.81
C VAL A 28 -4.75 -6.15 -10.03
N SER A 29 -3.72 -6.70 -10.70
CA SER A 29 -2.76 -7.58 -10.03
C SER A 29 -1.86 -6.82 -9.05
N TYR A 30 -1.32 -7.55 -8.09
CA TYR A 30 -0.34 -7.01 -7.13
C TYR A 30 0.86 -6.40 -7.84
N GLU A 31 1.42 -7.10 -8.82
CA GLU A 31 2.60 -6.69 -9.57
C GLU A 31 2.33 -5.41 -10.37
N ALA A 32 1.21 -5.35 -11.11
CA ALA A 32 0.86 -4.18 -11.91
C ALA A 32 0.67 -2.93 -11.03
N THR A 33 0.02 -3.09 -9.87
CA THR A 33 -0.19 -1.97 -8.94
C THR A 33 1.12 -1.55 -8.28
N ARG A 34 1.98 -2.50 -7.91
CA ARG A 34 3.29 -2.23 -7.32
C ARG A 34 4.19 -1.44 -8.27
N GLU A 35 4.27 -1.85 -9.53
CA GLU A 35 5.06 -1.14 -10.55
C GLU A 35 4.51 0.27 -10.80
N ALA A 36 3.18 0.41 -10.93
CA ALA A 36 2.54 1.72 -11.09
C ALA A 36 2.80 2.68 -9.91
N VAL A 37 2.84 2.15 -8.68
CA VAL A 37 3.21 2.92 -7.49
C VAL A 37 4.68 3.35 -7.55
N LEU A 38 5.59 2.46 -7.96
CA LEU A 38 7.02 2.75 -8.05
C LEU A 38 7.33 3.84 -9.07
N ASP A 39 6.62 3.86 -10.19
CA ASP A 39 6.77 4.92 -11.21
C ASP A 39 6.31 6.30 -10.70
N GLY A 40 5.44 6.35 -9.70
CA GLY A 40 4.82 7.58 -9.18
C GLY A 40 5.49 8.19 -7.95
N VAL A 41 6.41 7.48 -7.28
CA VAL A 41 6.98 7.94 -5.99
C VAL A 41 8.25 8.80 -6.18
N PRO A 42 8.54 9.74 -5.25
CA PRO A 42 9.75 10.53 -5.32
C PRO A 42 11.02 9.67 -5.29
N LYS A 43 12.03 10.07 -6.07
CA LYS A 43 13.33 9.40 -6.09
C LYS A 43 13.97 9.37 -4.70
N GLY A 44 14.58 8.24 -4.34
CA GLY A 44 15.19 8.00 -3.03
C GLY A 44 14.19 7.62 -1.93
N THR A 45 12.91 7.44 -2.26
CA THR A 45 11.87 6.97 -1.32
C THR A 45 11.23 5.64 -1.74
N GLU A 46 11.76 5.00 -2.78
CA GLU A 46 11.22 3.80 -3.41
C GLU A 46 11.06 2.67 -2.40
N GLU A 47 12.10 2.41 -1.60
CA GLU A 47 12.10 1.33 -0.62
C GLU A 47 11.01 1.52 0.46
N SER A 48 10.89 2.73 1.02
CA SER A 48 9.89 3.06 2.03
C SER A 48 8.46 2.88 1.49
N ASN A 49 8.23 3.31 0.24
CA ASN A 49 6.93 3.18 -0.40
C ASN A 49 6.61 1.73 -0.78
N VAL A 50 7.56 0.94 -1.29
CA VAL A 50 7.35 -0.50 -1.53
C VAL A 50 7.00 -1.23 -0.24
N GLN A 51 7.71 -0.94 0.85
CA GLN A 51 7.41 -1.53 2.15
C GLN A 51 6.00 -1.13 2.62
N ALA A 52 5.60 0.13 2.46
CA ALA A 52 4.25 0.58 2.81
C ALA A 52 3.18 -0.13 1.98
N PHE A 53 3.36 -0.24 0.67
CA PHE A 53 2.45 -0.93 -0.23
C PHE A 53 2.26 -2.38 0.21
N GLN A 54 3.36 -3.10 0.42
CA GLN A 54 3.34 -4.49 0.83
C GLN A 54 2.66 -4.67 2.20
N ARG A 55 2.93 -3.79 3.17
CA ARG A 55 2.28 -3.83 4.49
C ARG A 55 0.77 -3.64 4.38
N GLY A 56 0.32 -2.67 3.59
CA GLY A 56 -1.10 -2.44 3.34
C GLY A 56 -1.78 -3.64 2.69
N TYR A 57 -1.15 -4.22 1.67
CA TYR A 57 -1.66 -5.40 0.97
C TYR A 57 -1.80 -6.61 1.89
N GLN A 58 -0.76 -6.91 2.67
CA GLN A 58 -0.78 -8.04 3.60
C GLN A 58 -1.79 -7.83 4.73
N TYR A 59 -1.92 -6.61 5.24
CA TYR A 59 -2.91 -6.28 6.25
C TYR A 59 -4.34 -6.55 5.76
N ALA A 60 -4.70 -6.01 4.59
CA ALA A 60 -6.02 -6.22 4.01
C ALA A 60 -6.29 -7.70 3.68
N LYS A 61 -5.30 -8.43 3.14
CA LYS A 61 -5.42 -9.86 2.86
C LYS A 61 -5.70 -10.67 4.13
N ARG A 62 -5.06 -10.33 5.26
CA ARG A 62 -5.34 -10.96 6.57
C ARG A 62 -6.75 -10.63 7.04
N MET A 63 -7.19 -9.38 6.93
CA MET A 63 -8.54 -8.99 7.36
C MET A 63 -9.64 -9.71 6.59
N VAL A 64 -9.45 -9.99 5.30
CA VAL A 64 -10.40 -10.80 4.52
C VAL A 64 -10.39 -12.27 4.97
N GLY A 65 -9.22 -12.83 5.29
CA GLY A 65 -9.10 -14.19 5.85
C GLY A 65 -9.73 -14.33 7.25
N GLU A 66 -9.41 -13.41 8.16
CA GLU A 66 -9.96 -13.36 9.53
C GLU A 66 -11.47 -13.05 9.53
N GLY A 67 -11.93 -12.22 8.61
CA GLY A 67 -13.35 -11.90 8.44
C GLY A 67 -14.20 -13.04 7.87
N ALA A 68 -13.57 -14.04 7.24
CA ALA A 68 -14.23 -15.27 6.81
C ALA A 68 -14.37 -16.29 7.96
N GLU A 69 -13.37 -16.38 8.84
CA GLU A 69 -13.39 -17.25 10.01
C GLU A 69 -14.30 -16.73 11.15
N ALA A 70 -14.44 -15.41 11.30
CA ALA A 70 -15.32 -14.82 12.32
C ALA A 70 -16.83 -14.90 11.99
N ARG A 71 -17.21 -15.43 10.81
CA ARG A 71 -18.60 -15.54 10.33
C ARG A 71 -19.17 -16.98 10.39
N THR A 72 -18.43 -17.92 10.96
CA THR A 72 -18.86 -19.31 11.25
C THR A 72 -19.03 -19.53 12.74
#